data_AF-A0A7C6XG84-F1
#
_entry.id   AF-A0A7C6XG84-F1
#
_cell.length_a   1.000
_cell.length_b   1.000
_cell.length_c   1.000
_cell.angle_alpha   90.00
_cell.angle_beta   90.00
_cell.angle_gamma   90.00
#
_symmetry.space_group_name_H-M   'P 1'
#
loop_
_entity.id
_entity.type
_entity.pdbx_description
1 polymer ?
#
loop_
_entity_poly.entity_id
_entity_poly.type
_entity_poly.pdbx_seq_one_letter_code
_entity_poly.pdbx_strand_id
1 'polypeptide(L)'
;KLLVKVLPFRLERPASRTWGLYADSARWRGATDASIEREMRDMKAHGIDALALTALAHGTLTHAGEKLTVDFTPLSRLMGIYKRAGLRGPVILDLRDLPQAIAQLRGTDTKPDDPAVQRLAGIVLSELAVRAETEKWPEAVYQLADEPDARCASSLATARALLSLGKRASLPTLALLASPHDGMRELDALLGIPCYGAEAVAADKNGVLRKALKEANKPFWWYGSGCTSPRLEGNLTANRYLTGIAFWRSGAAAHWTETYQRPLGDPYSDFDGDGQVAGKDLCLTYPAPAGGAAVPTLQWEGIREGYDDFRYLYTFQQMVARAKRSGHERGAKYAAQVEKEAQERLDRLPWGAEPEGLTAYEAYAFRKWLSKYMGTLVNKLNS
;
A
#
# COMPACT_ATOMS: atom_id res chain seq x y z
N LYS A 1 8.19 -30.80 -21.41
CA LYS A 1 8.23 -29.69 -22.40
C LYS A 1 7.29 -28.59 -21.92
N LEU A 2 7.79 -27.38 -21.67
CA LEU A 2 6.95 -26.22 -21.31
C LEU A 2 6.41 -25.59 -22.61
N LEU A 3 5.08 -25.41 -22.69
CA LEU A 3 4.43 -24.74 -23.82
C LEU A 3 3.87 -23.40 -23.34
N VAL A 4 4.34 -22.31 -23.94
CA VAL A 4 3.89 -20.93 -23.63
C VAL A 4 3.15 -20.39 -24.85
N LYS A 5 1.90 -19.96 -24.65
CA LYS A 5 1.09 -19.28 -25.68
C LYS A 5 1.04 -17.79 -25.39
N VAL A 6 1.61 -16.99 -26.28
CA VAL A 6 1.54 -15.53 -26.23
C VAL A 6 0.28 -15.07 -26.97
N LEU A 7 -0.52 -14.21 -26.33
CA LEU A 7 -1.75 -13.66 -26.92
C LEU A 7 -1.48 -12.25 -27.49
N PRO A 8 -2.26 -11.80 -28.49
CA PRO A 8 -1.95 -10.58 -29.26
C PRO A 8 -2.42 -9.30 -28.54
N PHE A 9 -2.09 -9.15 -27.26
CA PHE A 9 -2.36 -7.93 -26.50
C PHE A 9 -1.26 -7.70 -25.45
N ARG A 10 -1.09 -6.43 -25.06
CA ARG A 10 -0.21 -6.04 -23.96
C ARG A 10 -1.07 -5.64 -22.78
N LEU A 11 -0.71 -6.12 -21.59
CA LEU A 11 -1.37 -5.71 -20.37
C LEU A 11 -1.09 -4.23 -20.07
N GLU A 12 -2.17 -3.46 -20.01
CA GLU A 12 -2.21 -2.07 -19.57
C GLU A 12 -2.37 -2.01 -18.05
N ARG A 13 -2.10 -0.83 -17.49
CA ARG A 13 -2.37 -0.54 -16.08
C ARG A 13 -2.94 0.86 -15.94
N PRO A 14 -3.84 1.12 -14.98
CA PRO A 14 -4.32 2.48 -14.74
C PRO A 14 -3.22 3.36 -14.13
N ALA A 15 -3.17 4.62 -14.55
CA ALA A 15 -2.28 5.59 -13.92
C ALA A 15 -2.76 6.01 -12.52
N SER A 16 -4.06 5.87 -12.25
CA SER A 16 -4.78 6.33 -11.05
C SER A 16 -4.93 5.27 -9.94
N ARG A 17 -4.19 4.16 -10.02
CA ARG A 17 -4.17 3.13 -8.97
C ARG A 17 -2.75 2.89 -8.51
N THR A 18 -2.63 2.65 -7.20
CA THR A 18 -1.36 2.45 -6.52
C THR A 18 -1.37 1.14 -5.75
N TRP A 19 -0.30 0.37 -5.92
CA TRP A 19 0.07 -0.74 -5.04
C TRP A 19 1.24 -0.28 -4.18
N GLY A 20 0.97 -0.13 -2.89
CA GLY A 20 1.92 0.29 -1.89
C GLY A 20 2.40 -0.86 -1.02
N LEU A 21 3.58 -0.70 -0.42
CA LEU A 21 4.19 -1.68 0.47
C LEU A 21 4.87 -0.98 1.64
N TYR A 22 4.66 -1.47 2.85
CA TYR A 22 5.50 -1.12 4.00
C TYR A 22 6.85 -1.81 3.86
N ALA A 23 7.89 -1.01 3.63
CA ALA A 23 9.20 -1.51 3.20
C ALA A 23 10.10 -1.99 4.36
N ASP A 24 9.67 -1.75 5.60
CA ASP A 24 10.49 -1.92 6.81
C ASP A 24 11.81 -1.16 6.72
N SER A 25 11.77 0.04 6.14
CA SER A 25 12.96 0.78 5.69
C SER A 25 13.99 1.07 6.80
N ALA A 26 13.63 0.96 8.08
CA ALA A 26 14.57 1.13 9.18
C ALA A 26 15.76 0.15 9.09
N ARG A 27 15.56 -1.07 8.56
CA ARG A 27 16.63 -2.06 8.35
C ARG A 27 17.68 -1.64 7.30
N TRP A 28 17.37 -0.63 6.48
CA TRP A 28 18.31 -0.10 5.50
C TRP A 28 19.35 0.84 6.11
N ARG A 29 19.29 1.11 7.42
CA ARG A 29 20.37 1.80 8.13
C ARG A 29 21.68 1.02 7.95
N GLY A 30 22.69 1.67 7.36
CA GLY A 30 23.98 1.05 7.06
C GLY A 30 24.02 0.21 5.77
N ALA A 31 22.89 -0.01 5.09
CA ALA A 31 22.86 -0.72 3.82
C ALA A 31 23.42 0.13 2.66
N THR A 32 24.02 -0.53 1.68
CA THR A 32 24.54 0.12 0.47
C THR A 32 23.42 0.54 -0.48
N ASP A 33 23.64 1.58 -1.29
CA ASP A 33 22.68 2.01 -2.33
C ASP A 33 22.28 0.86 -3.23
N ALA A 34 23.26 0.06 -3.66
CA ALA A 34 23.02 -1.05 -4.57
C ALA A 34 22.14 -2.16 -3.96
N SER A 35 22.24 -2.39 -2.64
CA SER A 35 21.38 -3.34 -1.93
C SER A 35 19.94 -2.85 -1.86
N ILE A 36 19.76 -1.59 -1.45
CA ILE A 36 18.45 -0.96 -1.34
C ILE A 36 17.78 -0.88 -2.73
N GLU A 37 18.54 -0.47 -3.75
CA GLU A 37 18.02 -0.34 -5.11
C GLU A 37 17.59 -1.69 -5.68
N ARG A 38 18.31 -2.77 -5.37
CA ARG A 38 17.95 -4.13 -5.81
C ARG A 38 16.61 -4.56 -5.23
N GLU A 39 16.38 -4.34 -3.94
CA GLU A 39 15.09 -4.66 -3.31
C GLU A 39 13.96 -3.78 -3.86
N MET A 40 14.18 -2.48 -4.02
CA MET A 40 13.17 -1.60 -4.63
C MET A 40 12.82 -1.99 -6.06
N ARG A 41 13.81 -2.48 -6.84
CA ARG A 41 13.58 -3.02 -8.19
C ARG A 41 12.83 -4.35 -8.16
N ASP A 42 13.07 -5.19 -7.18
CA ASP A 42 12.28 -6.42 -6.96
C ASP A 42 10.82 -6.09 -6.62
N MET A 43 10.60 -5.17 -5.67
CA MET A 43 9.27 -4.63 -5.35
C MET A 43 8.57 -4.10 -6.62
N LYS A 44 9.31 -3.34 -7.43
CA LYS A 44 8.79 -2.82 -8.70
C LYS A 44 8.42 -3.90 -9.70
N ALA A 45 9.23 -4.95 -9.81
CA ALA A 45 8.95 -6.09 -10.69
C ALA A 45 7.70 -6.88 -10.26
N HIS A 46 7.36 -6.84 -8.97
CA HIS A 46 6.16 -7.45 -8.39
C HIS A 46 4.93 -6.54 -8.41
N GLY A 47 5.02 -5.38 -9.08
CA GLY A 47 3.89 -4.47 -9.28
C GLY A 47 3.75 -3.39 -8.21
N ILE A 48 4.66 -3.31 -7.23
CA ILE A 48 4.67 -2.24 -6.23
C ILE A 48 5.19 -0.94 -6.87
N ASP A 49 4.44 0.14 -6.69
CA ASP A 49 4.76 1.46 -7.24
C ASP A 49 5.04 2.50 -6.13
N ALA A 50 4.68 2.17 -4.89
CA ALA A 50 4.69 3.06 -3.74
C ALA A 50 5.28 2.35 -2.51
N LEU A 51 6.01 3.09 -1.66
CA LEU A 51 6.56 2.54 -0.41
C LEU A 51 6.19 3.42 0.78
N ALA A 52 5.94 2.78 1.91
CA ALA A 52 5.91 3.44 3.21
C ALA A 52 7.27 3.28 3.88
N LEU A 53 7.81 4.41 4.32
CA LEU A 53 9.13 4.53 4.88
C LEU A 53 9.03 5.10 6.29
N THR A 54 9.78 4.50 7.21
CA THR A 54 9.96 4.99 8.58
C THR A 54 10.84 6.24 8.50
N ALA A 55 10.25 7.42 8.32
CA ALA A 55 10.99 8.64 8.00
C ALA A 55 11.97 9.02 9.13
N LEU A 56 11.56 8.82 10.39
CA LEU A 56 12.41 9.02 11.56
C LEU A 56 13.61 8.07 11.60
N ALA A 57 13.52 6.90 10.96
CA ALA A 57 14.67 6.02 10.84
C ALA A 57 15.75 6.61 9.92
N HIS A 58 15.39 7.49 9.00
CA HIS A 58 16.30 8.11 8.03
C HIS A 58 16.53 9.60 8.27
N GLY A 59 16.29 10.03 9.51
CA GLY A 59 16.57 11.38 9.97
C GLY A 59 17.29 11.38 11.31
N THR A 60 17.98 12.48 11.59
CA THR A 60 18.53 12.77 12.92
C THR A 60 17.89 14.04 13.46
N LEU A 61 17.36 13.93 14.67
CA LEU A 61 16.79 15.04 15.43
C LEU A 61 17.73 15.33 16.59
N THR A 62 18.18 16.57 16.72
CA THR A 62 19.01 17.02 17.84
C THR A 62 18.39 18.25 18.48
N HIS A 63 18.51 18.34 19.80
CA HIS A 63 17.88 19.40 20.57
C HIS A 63 18.91 20.05 21.48
N ALA A 64 19.05 21.38 21.39
CA ALA A 64 19.91 22.19 22.25
C ALA A 64 19.13 23.42 22.73
N GLY A 65 18.76 23.45 24.02
CA GLY A 65 17.96 24.54 24.58
C GLY A 65 16.53 24.55 24.04
N GLU A 66 16.17 25.56 23.24
CA GLU A 66 14.88 25.62 22.52
C GLU A 66 15.02 25.30 21.02
N LYS A 67 16.24 25.05 20.55
CA LYS A 67 16.52 24.84 19.12
C LYS A 67 16.53 23.35 18.79
N LEU A 68 15.59 22.93 17.95
CA LEU A 68 15.63 21.64 17.27
C LEU A 68 16.40 21.79 15.95
N THR A 69 17.33 20.87 15.69
CA THR A 69 18.00 20.74 14.39
C THR A 69 17.67 19.38 13.81
N VAL A 70 17.36 19.38 12.51
CA VAL A 70 16.88 18.21 11.78
C VAL A 70 17.80 17.94 10.60
N ASP A 71 18.24 16.68 10.46
CA ASP A 71 18.97 16.22 9.28
C ASP A 71 18.26 15.03 8.63
N PHE A 72 17.61 15.28 7.49
CA PHE A 72 17.01 14.26 6.63
C PHE A 72 17.84 13.95 5.38
N THR A 73 19.15 14.24 5.38
CA THR A 73 20.04 13.88 4.27
C THR A 73 20.00 12.37 3.96
N PRO A 74 19.96 11.45 4.94
CA PRO A 74 19.79 10.02 4.65
C PRO A 74 18.46 9.69 3.95
N LEU A 75 17.36 10.32 4.36
CA LEU A 75 16.07 10.17 3.68
C LEU A 75 16.11 10.70 2.24
N SER A 76 16.82 11.80 2.02
CA SER A 76 17.04 12.42 0.69
C SER A 76 17.81 11.48 -0.25
N ARG A 77 18.86 10.83 0.27
CA ARG A 77 19.58 9.74 -0.40
C ARG A 77 18.63 8.60 -0.78
N LEU A 78 17.79 8.17 0.17
CA LEU A 78 16.82 7.08 -0.05
C LEU A 78 15.80 7.44 -1.14
N MET A 79 15.34 8.69 -1.19
CA MET A 79 14.47 9.21 -2.25
C MET A 79 15.15 9.26 -3.62
N GLY A 80 16.47 9.51 -3.65
CA GLY A 80 17.28 9.34 -4.86
C GLY A 80 17.23 7.91 -5.39
N ILE A 81 17.41 6.92 -4.52
CA ILE A 81 17.34 5.48 -4.87
C ILE A 81 15.92 5.11 -5.32
N TYR A 82 14.89 5.56 -4.59
CA TYR A 82 13.48 5.35 -4.91
C TYR A 82 13.15 5.77 -6.35
N LYS A 83 13.59 6.98 -6.75
CA LYS A 83 13.41 7.50 -8.11
C LYS A 83 14.16 6.67 -9.15
N ARG A 84 15.42 6.28 -8.88
CA ARG A 84 16.21 5.44 -9.79
C ARG A 84 15.61 4.03 -9.99
N ALA A 85 15.01 3.47 -8.95
CA ALA A 85 14.29 2.19 -9.04
C ALA A 85 13.00 2.28 -9.87
N GLY A 86 12.53 3.49 -10.22
CA GLY A 86 11.35 3.69 -11.07
C GLY A 86 10.02 3.54 -10.32
N LEU A 87 10.04 3.66 -8.99
CA LEU A 87 8.84 3.73 -8.17
C LEU A 87 8.14 5.08 -8.41
N ARG A 88 6.81 5.05 -8.60
CA ARG A 88 6.03 6.20 -9.08
C ARG A 88 5.49 7.06 -7.95
N GLY A 89 5.42 6.53 -6.74
CA GLY A 89 4.73 7.17 -5.64
C GLY A 89 3.22 6.84 -5.60
N PRO A 90 2.52 7.34 -4.59
CA PRO A 90 3.02 8.17 -3.48
C PRO A 90 4.07 7.48 -2.59
N VAL A 91 4.84 8.27 -1.84
CA VAL A 91 5.68 7.78 -0.74
C VAL A 91 4.98 8.10 0.56
N ILE A 92 4.72 7.10 1.40
CA ILE A 92 4.30 7.34 2.77
C ILE A 92 5.55 7.62 3.61
N LEU A 93 5.54 8.75 4.31
CA LEU A 93 6.49 9.11 5.34
C LEU A 93 5.82 8.84 6.69
N ASP A 94 6.20 7.73 7.33
CA ASP A 94 5.70 7.38 8.66
C ASP A 94 6.41 8.21 9.72
N LEU A 95 5.61 9.03 10.40
CA LEU A 95 5.99 10.02 11.41
C LEU A 95 5.07 9.94 12.64
N ARG A 96 4.32 8.85 12.80
CA ARG A 96 3.36 8.67 13.93
C ARG A 96 4.02 8.83 15.30
N ASP A 97 5.30 8.42 15.42
CA ASP A 97 6.08 8.48 16.65
C ASP A 97 6.87 9.78 16.82
N LEU A 98 6.69 10.78 15.94
CA LEU A 98 7.43 12.04 15.98
C LEU A 98 7.28 12.79 17.31
N PRO A 99 6.08 12.93 17.90
CA PRO A 99 5.93 13.57 19.21
C PRO A 99 6.70 12.83 20.31
N GLN A 100 6.69 11.50 20.29
CA GLN A 100 7.42 10.67 21.25
C GLN A 100 8.93 10.84 21.12
N ALA A 101 9.44 10.85 19.88
CA ALA A 101 10.87 11.07 19.62
C ALA A 101 11.35 12.45 20.11
N ILE A 102 10.56 13.51 19.89
CA ILE A 102 10.90 14.86 20.38
C ILE A 102 10.82 14.93 21.90
N ALA A 103 9.79 14.34 22.52
CA ALA A 103 9.66 14.30 23.97
C ALA A 103 10.89 13.65 24.63
N GLN A 104 11.35 12.51 24.11
CA GLN A 104 12.54 11.81 24.59
C GLN A 104 13.82 12.66 24.49
N LEU A 105 13.97 13.48 23.43
CA LEU A 105 15.11 14.39 23.29
C LEU A 105 15.09 15.56 24.28
N ARG A 106 13.93 15.90 24.84
CA ARG A 106 13.75 17.01 25.78
C ARG A 106 13.84 16.58 27.24
N GLY A 107 13.65 15.30 27.53
CA GLY A 107 13.81 14.72 28.86
C GLY A 107 12.66 13.77 29.23
N THR A 108 12.89 12.93 30.23
CA THR A 108 12.01 11.81 30.62
C THR A 108 10.63 12.23 31.11
N ASP A 109 10.48 13.47 31.60
CA ASP A 109 9.19 13.99 32.12
C ASP A 109 8.37 14.73 31.06
N THR A 110 8.93 14.94 29.86
CA THR A 110 8.21 15.61 28.77
C THR A 110 7.24 14.65 28.12
N LYS A 111 5.98 15.07 27.95
CA LYS A 111 4.94 14.25 27.32
C LYS A 111 4.81 14.54 25.83
N PRO A 112 4.40 13.57 25.00
CA PRO A 112 4.15 13.77 23.57
C PRO A 112 3.13 14.88 23.25
N ASP A 113 2.15 15.10 24.12
CA ASP A 113 1.09 16.12 23.97
C ASP A 113 1.49 17.51 24.48
N ASP A 114 2.71 17.68 25.00
CA ASP A 114 3.24 18.97 25.47
C ASP A 114 3.21 20.02 24.33
N PRO A 115 2.71 21.25 24.58
CA PRO A 115 2.60 22.27 23.54
C PRO A 115 3.92 22.62 22.85
N ALA A 116 5.06 22.55 23.54
CA ALA A 116 6.36 22.79 22.92
C ALA A 116 6.81 21.59 22.07
N VAL A 117 6.52 20.35 22.48
CA VAL A 117 6.72 19.15 21.62
C VAL A 117 5.91 19.28 20.34
N GLN A 118 4.64 19.65 20.44
CA GLN A 118 3.76 19.81 19.27
C GLN A 118 4.22 20.95 18.34
N ARG A 119 4.72 22.06 18.88
CA ARG A 119 5.33 23.13 18.06
C ARG A 119 6.55 22.63 17.30
N LEU A 120 7.44 21.90 17.97
CA LEU A 120 8.63 21.31 17.36
C LEU A 120 8.27 20.27 16.28
N ALA A 121 7.26 19.42 16.52
CA ALA A 121 6.76 18.48 15.52
C ALA A 121 6.26 19.21 14.26
N GLY A 122 5.59 20.36 14.42
CA GLY A 122 5.18 21.22 13.31
C GLY A 122 6.35 21.76 12.47
N ILE A 123 7.47 22.10 13.13
CA ILE A 123 8.70 22.54 12.44
C ILE A 123 9.27 21.39 11.62
N VAL A 124 9.39 20.18 12.19
CA VAL A 124 9.90 18.99 11.48
C VAL A 124 9.03 18.67 10.25
N LEU A 125 7.70 18.70 10.40
CA LEU A 125 6.78 18.46 9.29
C LEU A 125 6.94 19.51 8.18
N SER A 126 7.11 20.78 8.54
CA SER A 126 7.29 21.87 7.58
C SER A 126 8.63 21.73 6.83
N GLU A 127 9.72 21.40 7.52
CA GLU A 127 11.02 21.19 6.89
C GLU A 127 11.03 19.99 5.93
N LEU A 128 10.37 18.88 6.31
CA LEU A 128 10.19 17.74 5.42
C LEU A 128 9.39 18.11 4.18
N ALA A 129 8.31 18.89 4.33
CA ALA A 129 7.49 19.32 3.22
C ALA A 129 8.27 20.20 2.23
N VAL A 130 8.99 21.19 2.73
CA VAL A 130 9.87 22.05 1.92
C VAL A 130 10.92 21.21 1.20
N ARG A 131 11.51 20.22 1.88
CA ARG A 131 12.52 19.35 1.27
C ARG A 131 11.92 18.46 0.18
N ALA A 132 10.78 17.82 0.43
CA ALA A 132 10.10 16.98 -0.54
C ALA A 132 9.74 17.76 -1.81
N GLU A 133 9.29 19.01 -1.68
CA GLU A 133 9.03 19.91 -2.79
C GLU A 133 10.33 20.29 -3.54
N THR A 134 11.34 20.77 -2.81
CA THR A 134 12.61 21.25 -3.37
C THR A 134 13.36 20.17 -4.13
N GLU A 135 13.39 18.95 -3.57
CA GLU A 135 14.07 17.80 -4.14
C GLU A 135 13.21 17.01 -5.14
N LYS A 136 11.98 17.48 -5.38
CA LYS A 136 11.00 16.87 -6.30
C LYS A 136 10.82 15.39 -6.00
N TRP A 137 10.47 15.09 -4.76
CA TRP A 137 10.08 13.74 -4.39
C TRP A 137 8.75 13.40 -5.10
N PRO A 138 8.45 12.09 -5.31
CA PRO A 138 7.09 11.67 -5.58
C PRO A 138 6.13 12.21 -4.50
N GLU A 139 4.83 12.22 -4.79
CA GLU A 139 3.81 12.71 -3.84
C GLU A 139 4.07 12.17 -2.43
N ALA A 140 4.42 13.07 -1.51
CA ALA A 140 4.72 12.74 -0.12
C ALA A 140 3.43 12.76 0.69
N VAL A 141 3.11 11.61 1.29
CA VAL A 141 1.95 11.41 2.16
C VAL A 141 2.45 11.17 3.57
N TYR A 142 1.93 11.91 4.54
CA TYR A 142 2.43 11.95 5.91
C TYR A 142 1.53 11.08 6.78
N GLN A 143 2.01 9.91 7.19
CA GLN A 143 1.28 9.07 8.15
C GLN A 143 1.52 9.61 9.56
N LEU A 144 0.46 10.14 10.16
CA LEU A 144 0.51 10.83 11.44
C LEU A 144 -0.29 10.12 12.54
N ALA A 145 -1.00 9.05 12.19
CA ALA A 145 -1.68 8.19 13.16
C ALA A 145 -1.74 6.75 12.63
N ASP A 146 -1.69 5.81 13.55
CA ASP A 146 -1.86 4.38 13.29
C ASP A 146 -2.88 3.81 14.28
N GLU A 147 -3.95 3.24 13.75
CA GLU A 147 -5.06 2.58 14.48
C GLU A 147 -5.35 3.18 15.87
N PRO A 148 -5.62 4.50 15.97
CA PRO A 148 -5.76 5.14 17.27
C PRO A 148 -6.94 4.56 18.05
N ASP A 149 -6.68 4.10 19.29
CA ASP A 149 -7.72 3.52 20.15
C ASP A 149 -8.74 4.58 20.60
N ALA A 150 -9.98 4.46 20.11
CA ALA A 150 -11.10 5.34 20.45
C ALA A 150 -11.46 5.33 21.95
N ARG A 151 -11.03 4.31 22.71
CA ARG A 151 -11.26 4.20 24.16
C ARG A 151 -10.16 4.87 24.98
N CYS A 152 -9.06 5.30 24.34
CA CYS A 152 -7.89 5.87 25.00
C CYS A 152 -7.76 7.37 24.69
N ALA A 153 -8.13 8.22 25.65
CA ALA A 153 -8.14 9.67 25.46
C ALA A 153 -6.77 10.26 25.06
N SER A 154 -5.66 9.70 25.55
CA SER A 154 -4.30 10.14 25.20
C SER A 154 -3.90 9.75 23.77
N SER A 155 -4.31 8.56 23.31
CA SER A 155 -4.16 8.12 21.91
C SER A 155 -4.90 9.08 20.97
N LEU A 156 -6.17 9.37 21.27
CA LEU A 156 -6.99 10.33 20.53
C LEU A 156 -6.37 11.74 20.49
N ALA A 157 -5.90 12.23 21.64
CA ALA A 157 -5.30 13.56 21.76
C ALA A 157 -4.03 13.69 20.92
N THR A 158 -3.16 12.68 20.97
CA THR A 158 -1.90 12.65 20.20
C THR A 158 -2.18 12.65 18.70
N ALA A 159 -3.05 11.76 18.22
CA ALA A 159 -3.44 11.70 16.82
C ALA A 159 -4.08 13.01 16.35
N ARG A 160 -4.99 13.59 17.14
CA ARG A 160 -5.64 14.88 16.85
C ARG A 160 -4.65 16.02 16.72
N ALA A 161 -3.67 16.10 17.62
CA ALA A 161 -2.68 17.17 17.62
C ALA A 161 -1.81 17.11 16.36
N LEU A 162 -1.30 15.92 16.02
CA LEU A 162 -0.42 15.73 14.87
C LEU A 162 -1.16 15.92 13.53
N LEU A 163 -2.36 15.35 13.40
CA LEU A 163 -3.20 15.57 12.21
C LEU A 163 -3.61 17.04 12.04
N SER A 164 -3.84 17.76 13.14
CA SER A 164 -4.13 19.20 13.08
C SER A 164 -2.94 20.01 12.57
N LEU A 165 -1.71 19.61 12.92
CA LEU A 165 -0.49 20.22 12.37
C LEU A 165 -0.40 20.00 10.87
N GLY A 166 -0.57 18.75 10.42
CA GLY A 166 -0.57 18.41 9.00
C GLY A 166 -1.65 19.15 8.20
N LYS A 167 -2.87 19.24 8.74
CA LYS A 167 -3.96 20.01 8.13
C LYS A 167 -3.65 21.50 8.02
N ARG A 168 -3.10 22.13 9.07
CA ARG A 168 -2.71 23.56 9.02
C ARG A 168 -1.62 23.81 7.97
N ALA A 169 -0.71 22.87 7.81
CA ALA A 169 0.34 22.93 6.78
C ALA A 169 -0.14 22.46 5.40
N SER A 170 -1.44 22.13 5.24
CA SER A 170 -2.02 21.63 3.98
C SER A 170 -1.28 20.41 3.42
N LEU A 171 -0.76 19.56 4.30
CA LEU A 171 -0.06 18.33 3.94
C LEU A 171 -1.06 17.20 3.63
N PRO A 172 -0.74 16.28 2.70
CA PRO A 172 -1.52 15.06 2.50
C PRO A 172 -1.36 14.14 3.72
N THR A 173 -2.26 14.25 4.70
CA THR A 173 -2.20 13.46 5.93
C THR A 173 -2.90 12.12 5.79
N LEU A 174 -2.26 11.07 6.27
CA LEU A 174 -2.76 9.70 6.32
C LEU A 174 -2.95 9.27 7.77
N ALA A 175 -4.03 8.52 8.02
CA ALA A 175 -4.15 7.67 9.19
C ALA A 175 -4.62 6.28 8.79
N LEU A 176 -4.08 5.27 9.46
CA LEU A 176 -4.61 3.90 9.41
C LEU A 176 -5.78 3.77 10.38
N LEU A 177 -6.86 3.14 9.92
CA LEU A 177 -8.11 3.00 10.65
C LEU A 177 -8.57 1.55 10.64
N ALA A 178 -8.79 0.98 11.82
CA ALA A 178 -9.24 -0.41 11.96
C ALA A 178 -10.66 -0.65 11.42
N SER A 179 -11.56 0.33 11.49
CA SER A 179 -12.97 0.18 11.10
C SER A 179 -13.60 1.50 10.59
N PRO A 180 -14.58 1.45 9.68
CA PRO A 180 -15.36 2.61 9.24
C PRO A 180 -16.24 3.20 10.33
N HIS A 181 -16.79 2.35 11.20
CA HIS A 181 -17.64 2.78 12.32
C HIS A 181 -16.84 3.49 13.40
N ASP A 182 -15.59 3.07 13.55
CA ASP A 182 -14.60 3.70 14.42
C ASP A 182 -13.90 4.86 13.75
N GLY A 183 -14.16 5.14 12.46
CA GLY A 183 -13.50 6.16 11.64
C GLY A 183 -13.51 7.51 12.33
N MET A 184 -12.51 7.71 13.19
CA MET A 184 -12.62 8.46 14.43
C MET A 184 -13.41 9.72 14.19
N ARG A 185 -14.70 9.77 14.58
CA ARG A 185 -15.61 10.87 14.20
C ARG A 185 -14.99 12.23 14.50
N GLU A 186 -14.19 12.28 15.56
CA GLU A 186 -13.43 13.44 16.01
C GLU A 186 -12.24 13.83 15.11
N LEU A 187 -11.63 12.87 14.41
CA LEU A 187 -10.51 13.09 13.49
C LEU A 187 -10.92 13.15 12.03
N ASP A 188 -12.12 12.71 11.65
CA ASP A 188 -12.50 12.65 10.23
C ASP A 188 -12.31 14.00 9.53
N ALA A 189 -12.65 15.10 10.21
CA ALA A 189 -12.42 16.46 9.68
C ALA A 189 -10.93 16.82 9.51
N LEU A 190 -10.01 16.12 10.17
CA LEU A 190 -8.56 16.33 10.13
C LEU A 190 -7.84 15.39 9.15
N LEU A 191 -8.49 14.31 8.74
CA LEU A 191 -7.93 13.29 7.85
C LEU A 191 -8.06 13.70 6.37
N GLY A 192 -6.93 13.85 5.69
CA GLY A 192 -6.90 14.00 4.23
C GLY A 192 -7.15 12.67 3.51
N ILE A 193 -6.45 11.62 3.94
CA ILE A 193 -6.46 10.29 3.32
C ILE A 193 -6.79 9.27 4.41
N PRO A 194 -8.03 8.77 4.48
CA PRO A 194 -8.35 7.63 5.33
C PRO A 194 -7.89 6.33 4.67
N CYS A 195 -7.18 5.49 5.41
CA CYS A 195 -6.77 4.16 4.95
C CYS A 195 -7.29 3.08 5.90
N TYR A 196 -8.16 2.22 5.37
CA TYR A 196 -8.88 1.24 6.19
C TYR A 196 -8.28 -0.16 6.11
N GLY A 197 -8.43 -0.96 7.16
CA GLY A 197 -8.06 -2.38 7.13
C GLY A 197 -8.95 -3.22 6.19
N ALA A 198 -8.49 -4.40 5.78
CA ALA A 198 -9.21 -5.28 4.86
C ALA A 198 -10.62 -5.67 5.35
N GLU A 199 -10.82 -5.76 6.67
CA GLU A 199 -12.13 -6.07 7.27
C GLU A 199 -13.18 -4.98 6.99
N ALA A 200 -12.76 -3.72 6.98
CA ALA A 200 -13.62 -2.59 6.62
C ALA A 200 -14.10 -2.70 5.17
N VAL A 201 -13.19 -3.10 4.27
CA VAL A 201 -13.49 -3.32 2.85
C VAL A 201 -14.40 -4.52 2.69
N ALA A 202 -14.13 -5.62 3.40
CA ALA A 202 -14.96 -6.82 3.42
C ALA A 202 -16.40 -6.51 3.85
N ALA A 203 -16.57 -5.68 4.88
CA ALA A 203 -17.88 -5.24 5.35
C ALA A 203 -18.61 -4.33 4.34
N ASP A 204 -17.88 -3.61 3.47
CA ASP A 204 -18.44 -2.70 2.47
C ASP A 204 -19.00 -3.40 1.22
N LYS A 205 -19.65 -4.57 1.36
CA LYS A 205 -20.19 -5.32 0.22
C LYS A 205 -21.15 -4.47 -0.63
N ASN A 206 -22.04 -3.72 0.02
CA ASN A 206 -23.06 -2.89 -0.65
C ASN A 206 -22.58 -1.50 -1.05
N GLY A 207 -21.40 -1.07 -0.60
CA GLY A 207 -20.79 0.18 -1.06
C GLY A 207 -21.16 1.44 -0.31
N VAL A 208 -21.58 1.29 0.94
CA VAL A 208 -21.92 2.41 1.81
C VAL A 208 -20.66 3.25 2.12
N LEU A 209 -19.54 2.60 2.45
CA LEU A 209 -18.28 3.28 2.77
C LEU A 209 -17.74 4.01 1.54
N ARG A 210 -17.59 3.31 0.41
CA ARG A 210 -17.08 3.94 -0.83
C ARG A 210 -17.95 5.10 -1.31
N LYS A 211 -19.27 5.00 -1.14
CA LYS A 211 -20.20 6.10 -1.46
C LYS A 211 -19.98 7.30 -0.55
N ALA A 212 -19.89 7.07 0.77
CA ALA A 212 -19.66 8.14 1.74
C ALA A 212 -18.33 8.87 1.50
N LEU A 213 -17.24 8.14 1.25
CA LEU A 213 -15.94 8.73 0.92
C LEU A 213 -15.98 9.57 -0.36
N LYS A 214 -16.69 9.08 -1.38
CA LYS A 214 -16.88 9.82 -2.64
C LYS A 214 -17.67 11.12 -2.42
N GLU A 215 -18.74 11.08 -1.64
CA GLU A 215 -19.54 12.26 -1.29
C GLU A 215 -18.74 13.28 -0.46
N ALA A 216 -17.84 12.79 0.40
CA ALA A 216 -16.90 13.61 1.16
C ALA A 216 -15.67 14.07 0.36
N ASN A 217 -15.56 13.71 -0.93
CA ASN A 217 -14.40 13.96 -1.78
C ASN A 217 -13.07 13.48 -1.17
N LYS A 218 -13.10 12.33 -0.48
CA LYS A 218 -11.92 11.70 0.11
C LYS A 218 -11.44 10.52 -0.74
N PRO A 219 -10.12 10.36 -0.94
CA PRO A 219 -9.60 9.16 -1.58
C PRO A 219 -9.86 7.94 -0.69
N PHE A 220 -10.29 6.83 -1.29
CA PHE A 220 -10.44 5.57 -0.58
C PHE A 220 -9.16 4.75 -0.69
N TRP A 221 -8.42 4.61 0.42
CA TRP A 221 -7.25 3.75 0.53
C TRP A 221 -7.56 2.61 1.50
N TRP A 222 -6.87 1.49 1.34
CA TRP A 222 -6.96 0.38 2.28
C TRP A 222 -5.68 -0.45 2.31
N TYR A 223 -5.51 -1.23 3.38
CA TYR A 223 -4.41 -2.17 3.56
C TYR A 223 -4.93 -3.53 4.01
N GLY A 224 -4.12 -4.58 3.84
CA GLY A 224 -4.40 -5.87 4.47
C GLY A 224 -4.06 -7.11 3.65
N SER A 225 -3.28 -7.00 2.56
CA SER A 225 -2.48 -8.13 2.08
C SER A 225 -1.13 -8.13 2.77
N GLY A 226 -0.41 -9.25 2.75
CA GLY A 226 0.79 -9.33 3.55
C GLY A 226 1.22 -10.69 4.08
N CYS A 227 1.85 -10.63 5.24
CA CYS A 227 2.29 -11.75 6.06
C CYS A 227 2.08 -11.52 7.57
N THR A 228 1.31 -10.50 7.96
CA THR A 228 1.15 -10.04 9.36
C THR A 228 0.05 -10.75 10.13
N SER A 229 -0.65 -11.69 9.50
CA SER A 229 -1.64 -12.53 10.17
C SER A 229 -1.50 -13.98 9.73
N PRO A 230 -1.92 -14.95 10.56
CA PRO A 230 -1.90 -16.38 10.19
C PRO A 230 -2.67 -16.70 8.91
N ARG A 231 -3.54 -15.77 8.48
CA ARG A 231 -4.44 -15.93 7.33
C ARG A 231 -3.74 -15.55 6.03
N LEU A 232 -2.82 -14.59 6.10
CA LEU A 232 -2.05 -14.07 4.98
C LEU A 232 -0.71 -14.78 4.82
N GLU A 233 -0.12 -15.20 5.92
CA GLU A 233 1.18 -15.87 5.94
C GLU A 233 1.19 -17.16 5.11
N GLY A 234 2.16 -17.25 4.19
CA GLY A 234 2.31 -18.39 3.28
C GLY A 234 1.14 -18.55 2.29
N ASN A 235 0.13 -17.69 2.37
CA ASN A 235 -1.12 -17.83 1.63
C ASN A 235 -1.05 -17.05 0.32
N LEU A 236 -0.70 -17.76 -0.75
CA LEU A 236 -0.72 -17.23 -2.12
C LEU A 236 -2.11 -16.74 -2.53
N THR A 237 -3.16 -17.50 -2.22
CA THR A 237 -4.51 -17.23 -2.72
C THR A 237 -5.09 -15.96 -2.11
N ALA A 238 -4.98 -15.80 -0.79
CA ALA A 238 -5.47 -14.60 -0.10
C ALA A 238 -4.76 -13.34 -0.61
N ASN A 239 -3.43 -13.38 -0.68
CA ASN A 239 -2.62 -12.26 -1.16
C ASN A 239 -2.92 -11.89 -2.61
N ARG A 240 -3.09 -12.88 -3.49
CA ARG A 240 -3.48 -12.69 -4.89
C ARG A 240 -4.86 -12.07 -5.02
N TYR A 241 -5.83 -12.55 -4.25
CA TYR A 241 -7.19 -12.02 -4.27
C TYR A 241 -7.22 -10.56 -3.81
N LEU A 242 -6.58 -10.25 -2.67
CA LEU A 242 -6.62 -8.93 -2.04
C LEU A 242 -5.98 -7.87 -2.94
N THR A 243 -4.80 -8.16 -3.49
CA THR A 243 -4.06 -7.22 -4.35
C THR A 243 -4.62 -7.12 -5.78
N GLY A 244 -5.46 -8.07 -6.18
CA GLY A 244 -6.05 -8.14 -7.51
C GLY A 244 -7.55 -7.86 -7.53
N ILE A 245 -8.35 -8.93 -7.40
CA ILE A 245 -9.81 -8.90 -7.59
C ILE A 245 -10.50 -8.06 -6.52
N ALA A 246 -10.08 -8.17 -5.25
CA ALA A 246 -10.66 -7.36 -4.17
C ALA A 246 -10.37 -5.88 -4.39
N PHE A 247 -9.11 -5.53 -4.72
CA PHE A 247 -8.72 -4.16 -5.01
C PHE A 247 -9.47 -3.57 -6.23
N TRP A 248 -9.67 -4.39 -7.27
CA TRP A 248 -10.49 -4.00 -8.41
C TRP A 248 -11.93 -3.67 -7.99
N ARG A 249 -12.57 -4.58 -7.24
CA ARG A 249 -13.97 -4.48 -6.82
C ARG A 249 -14.20 -3.38 -5.79
N SER A 250 -13.23 -3.07 -4.93
CA SER A 250 -13.36 -2.01 -3.92
C SER A 250 -13.42 -0.62 -4.56
N GLY A 251 -12.86 -0.45 -5.75
CA GLY A 251 -12.78 0.85 -6.43
C GLY A 251 -11.81 1.83 -5.76
N ALA A 252 -11.04 1.37 -4.77
CA ALA A 252 -10.07 2.16 -4.03
C ALA A 252 -8.99 2.75 -4.96
N ALA A 253 -8.41 3.88 -4.53
CA ALA A 253 -7.30 4.53 -5.24
C ALA A 253 -5.96 3.84 -4.93
N ALA A 254 -5.79 3.33 -3.71
CA ALA A 254 -4.57 2.63 -3.31
C ALA A 254 -4.88 1.40 -2.46
N HIS A 255 -4.04 0.39 -2.62
CA HIS A 255 -3.97 -0.80 -1.78
C HIS A 255 -2.57 -0.91 -1.19
N TRP A 256 -2.45 -1.17 0.11
CA TRP A 256 -1.18 -1.28 0.81
C TRP A 256 -0.96 -2.69 1.39
N THR A 257 0.27 -3.17 1.24
CA THR A 257 0.73 -4.47 1.71
C THR A 257 1.62 -4.31 2.95
N GLU A 258 1.41 -5.14 3.97
CA GLU A 258 2.19 -5.22 5.21
C GLU A 258 2.81 -6.62 5.34
N THR A 259 4.11 -6.85 5.45
CA THR A 259 5.23 -5.93 5.40
C THR A 259 6.36 -6.64 4.65
N TYR A 260 7.33 -5.92 4.09
CA TYR A 260 8.33 -6.55 3.23
C TYR A 260 9.24 -7.54 3.96
N GLN A 261 9.96 -7.06 4.98
CA GLN A 261 10.99 -7.81 5.70
C GLN A 261 11.21 -7.22 7.10
N ARG A 262 10.68 -7.90 8.12
CA ARG A 262 10.90 -7.58 9.52
C ARG A 262 11.33 -8.85 10.28
N PRO A 263 12.57 -9.31 10.06
CA PRO A 263 13.13 -10.40 10.85
C PRO A 263 13.38 -9.95 12.30
N LEU A 264 13.24 -10.89 13.22
CA LEU A 264 13.36 -10.81 14.66
C LEU A 264 14.44 -11.80 15.12
N GLY A 265 15.69 -11.57 14.71
CA GLY A 265 16.78 -12.51 14.92
C GLY A 265 17.28 -13.07 13.59
N ASP A 266 17.51 -14.38 13.54
CA ASP A 266 17.80 -15.13 12.33
C ASP A 266 16.51 -15.35 11.52
N PRO A 267 16.38 -14.74 10.33
CA PRO A 267 15.20 -14.89 9.46
C PRO A 267 14.85 -16.34 9.09
N TYR A 268 15.75 -17.30 9.33
CA TYR A 268 15.57 -18.71 8.99
C TYR A 268 15.35 -19.61 10.22
N SER A 269 15.11 -19.01 11.39
CA SER A 269 14.87 -19.72 12.64
C SER A 269 13.56 -19.26 13.28
N ASP A 270 12.60 -20.18 13.46
CA ASP A 270 11.35 -19.87 14.17
C ASP A 270 11.51 -19.88 15.71
N PHE A 271 12.73 -20.16 16.22
CA PHE A 271 12.98 -20.43 17.64
C PHE A 271 13.71 -19.33 18.39
N ASP A 272 13.92 -18.17 17.78
CA ASP A 272 14.67 -17.05 18.38
C ASP A 272 13.83 -15.78 18.61
N GLY A 273 12.52 -15.87 18.37
CA GLY A 273 11.55 -14.79 18.59
C GLY A 273 10.89 -14.76 19.98
N ASP A 274 11.38 -15.54 20.96
CA ASP A 274 10.75 -15.67 22.28
C ASP A 274 10.53 -14.32 22.99
N GLY A 275 9.31 -14.10 23.50
CA GLY A 275 8.92 -12.90 24.24
C GLY A 275 8.42 -11.72 23.39
N GLN A 276 8.31 -11.86 22.07
CA GLN A 276 7.84 -10.81 21.16
C GLN A 276 6.36 -10.97 20.77
N VAL A 277 5.66 -9.85 20.53
CA VAL A 277 4.20 -9.79 20.30
C VAL A 277 3.73 -10.63 19.10
N ALA A 278 4.54 -10.75 18.04
CA ALA A 278 4.20 -11.54 16.85
C ALA A 278 4.57 -13.02 16.97
N GLY A 279 5.48 -13.38 17.89
CA GLY A 279 5.97 -14.75 18.09
C GLY A 279 6.74 -15.39 16.93
N LYS A 280 7.07 -14.63 15.86
CA LYS A 280 7.81 -15.08 14.65
C LYS A 280 8.21 -13.88 13.77
N ASP A 281 9.00 -14.16 12.73
CA ASP A 281 9.34 -13.20 11.68
C ASP A 281 8.17 -12.80 10.78
N LEU A 282 8.22 -11.57 10.27
CA LEU A 282 7.26 -11.03 9.29
C LEU A 282 7.98 -10.71 7.98
N CYS A 283 8.07 -11.71 7.10
CA CYS A 283 8.87 -11.65 5.87
C CYS A 283 8.05 -12.05 4.63
N LEU A 284 7.66 -11.08 3.79
CA LEU A 284 7.14 -11.37 2.44
C LEU A 284 8.21 -11.99 1.54
N THR A 285 9.46 -11.60 1.75
CA THR A 285 10.62 -12.28 1.19
C THR A 285 11.60 -12.51 2.33
N TYR A 286 12.46 -13.52 2.24
CA TYR A 286 13.50 -13.69 3.26
C TYR A 286 14.78 -12.95 2.85
N PRO A 287 15.52 -12.34 3.80
CA PRO A 287 16.82 -11.72 3.52
C PRO A 287 17.76 -12.69 2.83
N ALA A 288 18.58 -12.20 1.91
CA ALA A 288 19.53 -13.06 1.20
C ALA A 288 20.60 -13.60 2.17
N PRO A 289 20.82 -14.94 2.29
CA PRO A 289 21.79 -15.51 3.22
C PRO A 289 23.24 -15.03 3.04
N ALA A 290 23.60 -14.51 1.85
CA ALA A 290 24.94 -14.03 1.51
C ALA A 290 24.94 -12.72 0.69
N GLY A 291 24.00 -11.80 0.97
CA GLY A 291 23.99 -10.46 0.33
C GLY A 291 23.50 -10.41 -1.12
N GLY A 292 22.89 -11.51 -1.61
CA GLY A 292 22.27 -11.63 -2.93
C GLY A 292 20.88 -11.00 -3.05
N ALA A 293 20.04 -11.58 -3.91
CA ALA A 293 18.63 -11.24 -3.99
C ALA A 293 17.85 -11.87 -2.83
N ALA A 294 16.81 -11.19 -2.37
CA ALA A 294 15.89 -11.73 -1.37
C ALA A 294 15.28 -13.06 -1.88
N VAL A 295 15.04 -13.99 -0.97
CA VAL A 295 14.43 -15.29 -1.30
C VAL A 295 12.91 -15.09 -1.41
N PRO A 296 12.30 -15.36 -2.57
CA PRO A 296 10.86 -15.15 -2.77
C PRO A 296 10.03 -16.19 -1.99
N THR A 297 8.78 -15.84 -1.72
CA THR A 297 7.81 -16.72 -1.05
C THR A 297 6.53 -16.84 -1.89
N LEU A 298 5.69 -17.82 -1.55
CA LEU A 298 4.39 -18.01 -2.22
C LEU A 298 3.45 -16.81 -2.04
N GLN A 299 3.47 -16.14 -0.89
CA GLN A 299 2.69 -14.93 -0.64
C GLN A 299 3.16 -13.75 -1.50
N TRP A 300 4.47 -13.62 -1.72
CA TRP A 300 5.03 -12.59 -2.61
C TRP A 300 4.68 -12.82 -4.08
N GLU A 301 4.76 -14.06 -4.55
CA GLU A 301 4.28 -14.43 -5.88
C GLU A 301 2.76 -14.26 -6.01
N GLY A 302 2.00 -14.51 -4.93
CA GLY A 302 0.58 -14.20 -4.85
C GLY A 302 0.29 -12.73 -5.12
N ILE A 303 1.03 -11.82 -4.48
CA ILE A 303 0.91 -10.36 -4.71
C ILE A 303 1.18 -10.01 -6.17
N ARG A 304 2.26 -10.53 -6.76
CA ARG A 304 2.58 -10.30 -8.19
C ARG A 304 1.47 -10.82 -9.11
N GLU A 305 0.93 -12.00 -8.80
CA GLU A 305 -0.20 -12.53 -9.56
C GLU A 305 -1.46 -11.67 -9.39
N GLY A 306 -1.76 -11.17 -8.19
CA GLY A 306 -2.92 -10.31 -7.98
C GLY A 306 -2.82 -8.99 -8.73
N TYR A 307 -1.63 -8.39 -8.75
CA TYR A 307 -1.34 -7.23 -9.61
C TYR A 307 -1.64 -7.52 -11.09
N ASP A 308 -1.22 -8.69 -11.60
CA ASP A 308 -1.55 -9.09 -12.96
C ASP A 308 -3.06 -9.33 -13.16
N ASP A 309 -3.78 -9.95 -12.22
CA ASP A 309 -5.25 -10.10 -12.29
C ASP A 309 -5.94 -8.74 -12.49
N PHE A 310 -5.52 -7.74 -11.71
CA PHE A 310 -6.03 -6.38 -11.87
C PHE A 310 -5.74 -5.84 -13.27
N ARG A 311 -4.50 -6.01 -13.76
CA ARG A 311 -4.12 -5.54 -15.11
C ARG A 311 -4.92 -6.22 -16.21
N TYR A 312 -5.24 -7.52 -16.07
CA TYR A 312 -6.13 -8.21 -16.99
C TYR A 312 -7.52 -7.59 -17.00
N LEU A 313 -8.11 -7.36 -15.83
CA LEU A 313 -9.41 -6.70 -15.69
C LEU A 313 -9.42 -5.29 -16.29
N TYR A 314 -8.39 -4.49 -16.00
CA TYR A 314 -8.23 -3.15 -16.55
C TYR A 314 -8.09 -3.18 -18.08
N THR A 315 -7.18 -3.99 -18.61
CA THR A 315 -6.95 -4.10 -20.05
C THR A 315 -8.21 -4.57 -20.76
N PHE A 316 -8.92 -5.55 -20.19
CA PHE A 316 -10.21 -6.01 -20.69
C PHE A 316 -11.22 -4.86 -20.79
N GLN A 317 -11.39 -4.06 -19.72
CA GLN A 317 -12.29 -2.90 -19.76
C GLN A 317 -11.88 -1.88 -20.84
N GLN A 318 -10.59 -1.60 -20.97
CA GLN A 318 -10.10 -0.67 -22.00
C GLN A 318 -10.37 -1.19 -23.42
N MET A 319 -10.17 -2.49 -23.65
CA MET A 319 -10.45 -3.12 -24.95
C MET A 319 -11.94 -3.12 -25.28
N VAL A 320 -12.81 -3.45 -24.31
CA VAL A 320 -14.27 -3.36 -24.48
C VAL A 320 -14.69 -1.94 -24.82
N ALA A 321 -14.17 -0.95 -24.08
CA ALA A 321 -14.48 0.46 -24.31
C ALA A 321 -14.02 0.94 -25.69
N ARG A 322 -12.83 0.53 -26.15
CA ARG A 322 -12.34 0.81 -27.51
C ARG A 322 -13.20 0.15 -28.58
N ALA A 323 -13.55 -1.12 -28.40
CA ALA A 323 -14.39 -1.87 -29.35
C ALA A 323 -15.76 -1.20 -29.53
N LYS A 324 -16.41 -0.80 -28.43
CA LYS A 324 -17.69 -0.08 -28.46
C LYS A 324 -17.62 1.25 -29.20
N ARG A 325 -16.48 1.95 -29.18
CA ARG A 325 -16.27 3.24 -29.88
C ARG A 325 -15.70 3.10 -31.29
N SER A 326 -15.35 1.89 -31.72
CA SER A 326 -14.60 1.67 -32.97
C SER A 326 -15.43 1.73 -34.25
N GLY A 327 -16.76 1.73 -34.15
CA GLY A 327 -17.66 1.62 -35.31
C GLY A 327 -17.78 0.20 -35.89
N HIS A 328 -16.96 -0.76 -35.44
CA HIS A 328 -17.06 -2.17 -35.85
C HIS A 328 -18.23 -2.87 -35.14
N GLU A 329 -19.39 -2.97 -35.81
CA GLU A 329 -20.63 -3.50 -35.23
C GLU A 329 -20.45 -4.89 -34.58
N ARG A 330 -19.81 -5.83 -35.29
CA ARG A 330 -19.56 -7.19 -34.77
C ARG A 330 -18.66 -7.19 -33.55
N GLY A 331 -17.64 -6.33 -33.54
CA GLY A 331 -16.73 -6.15 -32.41
C GLY A 331 -17.44 -5.54 -31.21
N ALA A 332 -18.25 -4.49 -31.42
CA ALA A 332 -19.02 -3.82 -30.38
C ALA A 332 -20.08 -4.73 -29.75
N LYS A 333 -20.80 -5.52 -30.56
CA LYS A 333 -21.78 -6.50 -30.05
C LYS A 333 -21.11 -7.57 -29.18
N TYR A 334 -19.96 -8.08 -29.63
CA TYR A 334 -19.17 -9.05 -28.85
C TYR A 334 -18.56 -8.42 -27.58
N ALA A 335 -18.17 -7.14 -27.64
CA ALA A 335 -17.74 -6.32 -26.50
C ALA A 335 -18.81 -6.26 -25.41
N ALA A 336 -20.03 -5.85 -25.78
CA ALA A 336 -21.14 -5.74 -24.84
C ALA A 336 -21.54 -7.09 -24.22
N GLN A 337 -21.60 -8.16 -25.03
CA GLN A 337 -21.95 -9.49 -24.53
C GLN A 337 -21.00 -9.95 -23.43
N VAL A 338 -19.69 -9.86 -23.68
CA VAL A 338 -18.72 -10.46 -22.77
C VAL A 338 -18.38 -9.55 -21.60
N GLU A 339 -18.56 -8.24 -21.72
CA GLU A 339 -18.59 -7.36 -20.56
C GLU A 339 -19.65 -7.82 -19.54
N LYS A 340 -20.86 -8.15 -20.01
CA LYS A 340 -21.91 -8.71 -19.15
C LYS A 340 -21.49 -10.05 -18.53
N GLU A 341 -20.99 -10.99 -19.33
CA GLU A 341 -20.52 -12.29 -18.83
C GLU A 341 -19.35 -12.15 -17.83
N ALA A 342 -18.47 -11.17 -18.03
CA ALA A 342 -17.35 -10.89 -17.15
C ALA A 342 -17.85 -10.39 -15.79
N GLN A 343 -18.83 -9.48 -15.80
CA GLN A 343 -19.47 -8.98 -14.60
C GLN A 343 -20.18 -10.10 -13.84
N GLU A 344 -20.97 -10.94 -14.52
CA GLU A 344 -21.64 -12.10 -13.90
C GLU A 344 -20.64 -13.08 -13.25
N ARG A 345 -19.48 -13.29 -13.88
CA ARG A 345 -18.41 -14.13 -13.32
C ARG A 345 -17.76 -13.48 -12.12
N LEU A 346 -17.48 -12.19 -12.18
CA LEU A 346 -16.89 -11.42 -11.09
C LEU A 346 -17.82 -11.40 -9.86
N ASP A 347 -19.13 -11.27 -10.07
CA ASP A 347 -20.15 -11.26 -9.02
C ASP A 347 -20.31 -12.62 -8.32
N ARG A 348 -19.96 -13.71 -9.00
CA ARG A 348 -19.93 -15.06 -8.41
C ARG A 348 -18.70 -15.33 -7.56
N LEU A 349 -17.62 -14.55 -7.73
CA LEU A 349 -16.44 -14.71 -6.90
C LEU A 349 -16.76 -14.23 -5.48
N PRO A 350 -16.36 -14.97 -4.44
CA PRO A 350 -16.73 -14.61 -3.09
C PRO A 350 -16.13 -13.25 -2.72
N TRP A 351 -16.80 -12.57 -1.80
CA TRP A 351 -16.42 -11.26 -1.29
C TRP A 351 -16.13 -11.39 0.19
N GLY A 352 -15.04 -10.79 0.64
CA GLY A 352 -14.58 -10.82 2.02
C GLY A 352 -13.10 -10.44 2.07
N ALA A 353 -12.55 -10.28 3.27
CA ALA A 353 -11.10 -10.21 3.48
C ALA A 353 -10.47 -11.59 3.22
N GLU A 354 -11.23 -12.64 3.53
CA GLU A 354 -10.96 -14.03 3.19
C GLU A 354 -12.19 -14.62 2.51
N PRO A 355 -12.26 -14.57 1.18
CA PRO A 355 -13.39 -15.12 0.46
C PRO A 355 -13.36 -16.66 0.56
N GLU A 356 -14.15 -17.23 1.48
CA GLU A 356 -14.36 -18.68 1.58
C GLU A 356 -14.69 -19.27 0.21
N GLY A 357 -14.03 -20.38 -0.13
CA GLY A 357 -14.23 -21.07 -1.41
C GLY A 357 -13.52 -20.45 -2.61
N LEU A 358 -12.79 -19.33 -2.46
CA LEU A 358 -11.85 -18.90 -3.49
C LEU A 358 -10.53 -19.66 -3.33
N THR A 359 -10.14 -20.39 -4.36
CA THR A 359 -8.82 -20.99 -4.50
C THR A 359 -8.03 -20.30 -5.60
N ALA A 360 -6.72 -20.56 -5.66
CA ALA A 360 -5.89 -20.14 -6.78
C ALA A 360 -6.43 -20.63 -8.14
N TYR A 361 -7.16 -21.75 -8.17
CA TYR A 361 -7.77 -22.28 -9.38
C TYR A 361 -8.92 -21.41 -9.89
N GLU A 362 -9.85 -20.95 -9.05
CA GLU A 362 -10.92 -20.05 -9.51
C GLU A 362 -10.36 -18.73 -10.02
N ALA A 363 -9.39 -18.13 -9.30
CA ALA A 363 -8.74 -16.90 -9.73
C ALA A 363 -8.03 -17.09 -11.08
N TYR A 364 -7.32 -18.21 -11.26
CA TYR A 364 -6.67 -18.56 -12.53
C TYR A 364 -7.68 -18.82 -13.65
N ALA A 365 -8.76 -19.56 -13.38
CA ALA A 365 -9.80 -19.85 -14.36
C ALA A 365 -10.46 -18.57 -14.86
N PHE A 366 -10.70 -17.60 -13.97
CA PHE A 366 -11.22 -16.29 -14.32
C PHE A 366 -10.24 -15.50 -15.21
N ARG A 367 -8.95 -15.38 -14.83
CA ARG A 367 -7.92 -14.74 -15.67
C ARG A 367 -7.79 -15.39 -17.04
N LYS A 368 -7.78 -16.73 -17.09
CA LYS A 368 -7.68 -17.50 -18.34
C LYS A 368 -8.88 -17.24 -19.26
N TRP A 369 -10.07 -17.13 -18.68
CA TRP A 369 -11.28 -16.78 -19.43
C TRP A 369 -11.19 -15.36 -20.01
N LEU A 370 -10.79 -14.36 -19.21
CA LEU A 370 -10.56 -12.98 -19.68
C LEU A 370 -9.55 -12.95 -20.84
N SER A 371 -8.43 -13.65 -20.67
CA SER A 371 -7.36 -13.73 -21.68
C SER A 371 -7.85 -14.29 -23.01
N LYS A 372 -8.62 -15.39 -23.00
CA LYS A 372 -9.21 -16.01 -24.19
C LYS A 372 -10.13 -15.03 -24.92
N TYR A 373 -10.97 -14.33 -24.16
CA TYR A 373 -11.87 -13.34 -24.71
C TYR A 373 -11.11 -12.19 -25.36
N MET A 374 -10.13 -11.60 -24.65
CA MET A 374 -9.34 -10.48 -25.16
C MET A 374 -8.67 -10.85 -26.49
N GLY A 375 -8.08 -12.05 -26.59
CA GLY A 375 -7.53 -12.53 -27.86
C GLY A 375 -8.57 -12.68 -28.98
N THR A 376 -9.79 -13.10 -28.65
CA THR A 376 -10.89 -13.22 -29.62
C THR A 376 -11.40 -11.84 -30.07
N LEU A 377 -11.47 -10.88 -29.16
CA LEU A 377 -11.88 -9.51 -29.45
C LEU A 377 -10.90 -8.84 -30.42
N VAL A 378 -9.58 -9.01 -30.22
CA VAL A 378 -8.57 -8.53 -31.17
C VAL A 378 -8.81 -9.10 -32.57
N ASN A 379 -9.04 -10.41 -32.69
CA ASN A 379 -9.29 -11.03 -33.99
C ASN A 379 -10.54 -10.47 -34.68
N LYS A 380 -11.62 -10.20 -33.92
CA LYS A 380 -12.87 -9.64 -34.46
C LYS A 380 -12.77 -8.18 -34.87
N LEU A 381 -11.88 -7.40 -34.26
CA LEU A 381 -11.64 -6.01 -34.64
C LEU A 381 -10.76 -5.91 -35.91
N ASN A 382 -10.00 -6.97 -36.21
CA ASN A 382 -9.14 -7.06 -37.39
C ASN A 382 -9.81 -7.77 -38.59
N SER A 383 -11.01 -8.34 -38.42
CA SER A 383 -11.82 -9.01 -39.44
C SER A 383 -12.99 -8.14 -39.85
#